data_AF-A0A7K4F662-F1
#
_entry.id   AF-A0A7K4F662-F1
#
_cell.length_a   1.000
_cell.length_b   1.000
_cell.length_c   1.000
_cell.angle_alpha   90.00
_cell.angle_beta   90.00
_cell.angle_gamma   90.00
#
_symmetry.space_group_name_H-M   'P 1'
#
loop_
_entity.id
_entity.type
_entity.pdbx_description
1 polymer ?
#
loop_
_entity_poly.entity_id
_entity_poly.type
_entity_poly.pdbx_seq_one_letter_code
_entity_poly.pdbx_strand_id
1 'polypeptide(L)'
;MKKNFSQTRKMQISGGSTFIVSLPKNWIDELKIKAGENVTIVKNSNQSLTIFPINKNEEVKKSTAVIHSSQKDSGEAIKRKIIAAYLAGYKIIKITTKGMRITSEHSSSIRQLVRSKMIGTEIVESSSETISIQILTRLPELSFNTALNRMYLMANNMVRESIETLEEGEMEHANEVVSMDDEVDRFSLYMRRNLVLAVGNESVLKDMGLQKPSDCLGYRTIVSRIERIADHASLIAKRIRFIEEKIDPKIIAKIKKLSENSLEVFERSITAVQEHDFEMAENVAQKVSQIIEEEKQIMNKIKETDKNASIIRFALEDLRRIAEYSSDIAEVAIDDNIQRIISEE
;
A
#
# COMPACT_ATOMS: atom_id res chain seq x y z
N MET A 1 -4.32 30.81 29.15
CA MET A 1 -3.69 29.81 30.03
C MET A 1 -2.71 28.98 29.20
N LYS A 2 -1.42 28.95 29.54
CA LYS A 2 -0.44 28.06 28.88
C LYS A 2 -0.82 26.62 29.22
N LYS A 3 -1.25 25.83 28.24
CA LYS A 3 -1.35 24.37 28.39
C LYS A 3 0.07 23.84 28.54
N ASN A 4 0.51 23.60 29.76
CA ASN A 4 1.74 22.85 30.00
C ASN A 4 1.45 21.39 29.61
N PHE A 5 1.97 20.98 28.45
CA PHE A 5 1.83 19.63 27.91
C PHE A 5 2.66 18.58 28.67
N SER A 6 3.54 19.00 29.59
CA SER A 6 4.36 18.11 30.40
C SER A 6 4.28 18.48 31.89
N GLN A 7 4.28 17.47 32.75
CA GLN A 7 4.35 17.62 34.20
C GLN A 7 5.23 16.51 34.79
N THR A 8 6.18 16.87 35.64
CA THR A 8 7.02 15.90 36.34
C THR A 8 6.34 15.46 37.64
N ARG A 9 6.41 14.16 37.95
CA ARG A 9 5.93 13.57 39.20
C ARG A 9 7.00 12.64 39.75
N LYS A 10 7.09 12.57 41.08
CA LYS A 10 7.95 11.58 41.74
C LYS A 10 7.28 10.21 41.68
N MET A 11 8.05 9.18 41.34
CA MET A 11 7.65 7.79 41.59
C MET A 11 7.71 7.50 43.08
N GLN A 12 6.71 6.81 43.60
CA GLN A 12 6.62 6.40 45.00
C GLN A 12 6.55 4.88 45.08
N ILE A 13 7.09 4.29 46.13
CA ILE A 13 7.00 2.84 46.39
C ILE A 13 5.79 2.60 47.30
N SER A 14 4.97 1.62 46.94
CA SER A 14 3.84 1.14 47.73
C SER A 14 3.92 -0.39 47.86
N GLY A 15 3.73 -0.90 49.07
CA GLY A 15 3.73 -2.36 49.33
C GLY A 15 5.06 -3.07 49.08
N GLY A 16 6.19 -2.36 49.10
CA GLY A 16 7.55 -2.91 49.01
C GLY A 16 8.05 -3.27 47.60
N SER A 17 7.16 -3.67 46.68
CA SER A 17 7.54 -4.11 45.32
C SER A 17 6.84 -3.36 44.18
N THR A 18 5.89 -2.47 44.47
CA THR A 18 5.10 -1.78 43.44
C THR A 18 5.40 -0.30 43.43
N PHE A 19 5.54 0.27 42.24
CA PHE A 19 5.70 1.72 42.06
C PHE A 19 4.37 2.36 41.69
N ILE A 20 4.11 3.54 42.24
CA ILE A 20 2.94 4.36 41.94
C ILE A 20 3.36 5.75 41.48
N VAL A 21 2.60 6.34 40.58
CA VAL A 21 2.73 7.73 40.12
C VAL A 21 1.35 8.40 40.14
N SER A 22 1.28 9.62 40.69
CA SER A 22 0.02 10.37 40.75
C SER A 22 -0.36 10.91 39.37
N LEU A 23 -1.56 10.61 38.87
CA LEU A 23 -2.07 11.17 37.62
C LEU A 23 -2.52 12.64 37.79
N PRO A 24 -2.46 13.49 36.75
CA PRO A 24 -2.92 14.87 36.83
C PRO A 24 -4.42 14.94 37.13
N LYS A 25 -4.82 15.68 38.17
CA LYS A 25 -6.24 15.82 38.58
C LYS A 25 -7.14 16.31 37.44
N ASN A 26 -6.69 17.34 36.71
CA ASN A 26 -7.47 17.87 35.58
C ASN A 26 -7.73 16.82 34.48
N TRP A 27 -6.78 15.91 34.24
CA TRP A 27 -6.94 14.82 33.26
C TRP A 27 -7.98 13.79 33.74
N ILE A 28 -7.96 13.45 35.03
CA ILE A 28 -8.97 12.58 35.66
C ILE A 28 -10.36 13.22 35.57
N ASP A 29 -10.47 14.51 35.87
CA ASP A 29 -11.73 15.26 35.84
C ASP A 29 -12.27 15.41 34.40
N GLU A 30 -11.41 15.71 33.42
CA GLU A 30 -11.75 15.81 31.99
C GLU A 30 -12.33 14.49 31.45
N LEU A 31 -11.72 13.37 31.83
CA LEU A 31 -12.15 12.03 31.43
C LEU A 31 -13.25 11.45 32.33
N LYS A 32 -13.64 12.15 33.38
CA LYS A 32 -14.67 11.74 34.36
C LYS A 32 -14.39 10.36 34.99
N ILE A 33 -13.12 10.02 35.16
CA ILE A 33 -12.69 8.75 35.76
C ILE A 33 -12.92 8.82 37.26
N LYS A 34 -13.55 7.80 37.84
CA LYS A 34 -13.80 7.71 39.28
C LYS A 34 -12.72 6.90 39.98
N ALA A 35 -12.49 7.19 41.26
CA ALA A 35 -11.62 6.37 42.10
C ALA A 35 -12.12 4.92 42.14
N GLY A 36 -11.21 3.96 41.93
CA GLY A 36 -11.52 2.54 41.85
C GLY A 36 -11.90 2.04 40.44
N GLU A 37 -12.01 2.91 39.44
CA GLU A 37 -12.15 2.49 38.05
C GLU A 37 -10.82 2.02 37.46
N ASN A 38 -10.89 0.98 36.62
CA ASN A 38 -9.73 0.45 35.94
C ASN A 38 -9.32 1.34 34.76
N VAL A 39 -8.01 1.48 34.56
CA VAL A 39 -7.38 2.13 33.40
C VAL A 39 -6.49 1.13 32.69
N THR A 40 -6.36 1.28 31.37
CA THR A 40 -5.43 0.49 30.57
C THR A 40 -4.08 1.20 30.53
N ILE A 41 -3.01 0.42 30.68
CA ILE A 41 -1.63 0.88 30.53
C ILE A 41 -1.01 0.10 29.37
N VAL A 42 -0.53 0.81 28.35
CA VAL A 42 0.20 0.24 27.21
C VAL A 42 1.65 0.69 27.28
N LYS A 43 2.57 -0.28 27.20
CA LYS A 43 4.01 -0.01 27.10
C LYS A 43 4.36 0.17 25.64
N ASN A 44 4.77 1.39 25.28
CA ASN A 44 5.19 1.72 23.92
C ASN A 44 6.67 1.33 23.68
N SER A 45 7.07 1.22 22.41
CA SER A 45 8.45 0.92 22.00
C SER A 45 9.47 2.00 22.40
N ASN A 46 9.06 3.27 22.49
CA ASN A 46 9.91 4.40 22.91
C ASN A 46 10.08 4.52 24.44
N GLN A 47 9.92 3.41 25.17
CA GLN A 47 10.02 3.32 26.63
C GLN A 47 9.00 4.18 27.42
N SER A 48 8.01 4.77 26.74
CA SER A 48 6.91 5.49 27.40
C SER A 48 5.74 4.56 27.75
N LEU A 49 4.89 5.02 28.67
CA LEU A 49 3.61 4.37 28.99
C LEU A 49 2.46 5.27 28.54
N THR A 50 1.50 4.71 27.80
CA THR A 50 0.22 5.36 27.51
C THR A 50 -0.82 4.86 28.50
N ILE A 51 -1.49 5.78 29.19
CA ILE A 51 -2.58 5.46 30.12
C ILE A 51 -3.87 6.06 29.57
N PHE A 52 -4.92 5.25 29.52
CA PHE A 52 -6.25 5.68 29.08
C PHE A 52 -7.36 4.91 29.82
N PRO A 53 -8.55 5.49 30.00
CA PRO A 53 -9.67 4.81 30.65
C PRO A 53 -10.09 3.57 29.84
N ILE A 54 -10.60 2.53 30.52
CA ILE A 54 -11.26 1.41 29.85
C ILE A 54 -12.58 1.94 29.28
N ASN A 55 -12.52 2.52 28.08
CA ASN A 55 -13.69 2.98 27.38
C ASN A 55 -14.50 1.77 26.88
N LYS A 56 -15.56 1.41 27.62
CA LYS A 56 -16.61 0.46 27.19
C LYS A 56 -17.33 0.84 25.88
N ASN A 57 -17.04 2.00 25.28
CA ASN A 57 -17.79 2.55 24.14
C ASN A 57 -16.94 3.12 22.97
N GLU A 58 -15.60 3.12 23.03
CA GLU A 58 -14.80 3.68 21.92
C GLU A 58 -14.43 2.66 20.84
N GLU A 59 -14.28 1.37 21.19
CA GLU A 59 -14.17 0.32 20.17
C GLU A 59 -15.42 0.24 19.27
N VAL A 60 -16.58 0.69 19.77
CA VAL A 60 -17.84 0.71 19.03
C VAL A 60 -17.92 1.90 18.06
N LYS A 61 -17.32 3.05 18.37
CA LYS A 61 -17.49 4.29 17.57
C LYS A 61 -16.70 4.33 16.25
N LYS A 62 -15.65 3.51 16.08
CA LYS A 62 -14.95 3.32 14.79
C LYS A 62 -15.34 2.02 14.07
N SER A 63 -16.41 1.35 14.49
CA SER A 63 -16.80 0.08 13.86
C SER A 63 -17.50 0.29 12.52
N THR A 64 -18.42 1.25 12.41
CA THR A 64 -19.29 1.40 11.23
C THR A 64 -19.20 2.79 10.60
N ALA A 65 -18.84 2.85 9.32
CA ALA A 65 -19.01 4.03 8.48
C ALA A 65 -20.39 4.00 7.81
N VAL A 66 -21.16 5.09 7.90
CA VAL A 66 -22.43 5.23 7.17
C VAL A 66 -22.25 6.22 6.02
N ILE A 67 -22.35 5.72 4.79
CA ILE A 67 -22.28 6.48 3.55
C ILE A 67 -23.71 6.75 3.08
N HIS A 68 -24.12 8.01 3.10
CA HIS A 68 -25.37 8.43 2.48
C HIS A 68 -25.17 8.64 0.98
N SER A 69 -25.69 7.71 0.18
CA SER A 69 -25.66 7.80 -1.28
C SER A 69 -26.84 8.64 -1.78
N SER A 70 -26.57 9.56 -2.69
CA SER A 70 -27.58 10.31 -3.44
C SER A 70 -27.85 9.62 -4.76
N GLN A 71 -29.09 9.69 -5.28
CA GLN A 71 -29.43 9.23 -6.63
C GLN A 71 -28.58 9.89 -7.73
N LYS A 72 -27.99 11.05 -7.44
CA LYS A 72 -27.10 11.79 -8.35
C LYS A 72 -25.64 11.35 -8.28
N ASP A 73 -25.26 10.56 -7.28
CA ASP A 73 -23.90 10.01 -7.21
C ASP A 73 -23.71 9.02 -8.38
N SER A 74 -22.57 9.07 -9.05
CA SER A 74 -22.19 8.02 -10.00
C SER A 74 -21.71 6.77 -9.26
N GLY A 75 -21.74 5.61 -9.93
CA GLY A 75 -21.14 4.38 -9.41
C GLY A 75 -19.70 4.57 -8.92
N GLU A 76 -18.88 5.30 -9.68
CA GLU A 76 -17.49 5.62 -9.31
C GLU A 76 -17.35 6.54 -8.10
N ALA A 77 -18.29 7.47 -7.89
CA ALA A 77 -18.29 8.29 -6.69
C ALA A 77 -18.54 7.45 -5.43
N ILE A 78 -19.45 6.47 -5.53
CA ILE A 78 -19.75 5.54 -4.44
C ILE A 78 -18.54 4.63 -4.16
N LYS A 79 -17.92 4.08 -5.22
CA LYS A 79 -16.72 3.26 -5.07
C LYS A 79 -15.62 4.02 -4.32
N ARG A 80 -15.37 5.28 -4.67
CA ARG A 80 -14.39 6.14 -3.97
C ARG A 80 -14.74 6.37 -2.49
N LYS A 81 -16.02 6.60 -2.15
CA LYS A 81 -16.46 6.74 -0.75
C LYS A 81 -16.23 5.44 0.05
N ILE A 82 -16.49 4.28 -0.56
CA ILE A 82 -16.27 2.96 0.06
C ILE A 82 -14.78 2.70 0.27
N ILE A 83 -13.95 2.94 -0.75
CA ILE A 83 -12.48 2.81 -0.67
C ILE A 83 -11.93 3.72 0.44
N ALA A 84 -12.40 4.96 0.54
CA ALA A 84 -11.98 5.88 1.59
C ALA A 84 -12.33 5.35 3.01
N ALA A 85 -13.55 4.84 3.20
CA ALA A 85 -13.95 4.23 4.46
C ALA A 85 -13.15 2.94 4.77
N TYR A 86 -12.83 2.16 3.75
CA TYR A 86 -11.97 0.98 3.89
C TYR A 86 -10.56 1.37 4.31
N LEU A 87 -9.95 2.37 3.67
CA LEU A 87 -8.61 2.82 4.04
C LEU A 87 -8.57 3.47 5.42
N ALA A 88 -9.65 4.14 5.85
CA ALA A 88 -9.79 4.71 7.19
C ALA A 88 -9.92 3.68 8.33
N GLY A 89 -9.98 2.38 8.01
CA GLY A 89 -9.94 1.31 9.02
C GLY A 89 -11.29 0.91 9.61
N TYR A 90 -12.42 1.37 9.05
CA TYR A 90 -13.76 0.95 9.51
C TYR A 90 -13.97 -0.55 9.32
N LYS A 91 -14.71 -1.21 10.23
CA LYS A 91 -15.00 -2.66 10.19
C LYS A 91 -16.27 -2.98 9.40
N ILE A 92 -17.19 -2.02 9.30
CA ILE A 92 -18.44 -2.11 8.55
C ILE A 92 -18.59 -0.82 7.73
N ILE A 93 -18.97 -0.95 6.47
CA ILE A 93 -19.31 0.17 5.59
C ILE A 93 -20.76 -0.01 5.17
N LYS A 94 -21.64 0.83 5.69
CA LYS A 94 -23.07 0.84 5.39
C LYS A 94 -23.38 1.93 4.38
N ILE A 95 -23.86 1.55 3.21
CA ILE A 95 -24.35 2.45 2.17
C ILE A 95 -25.87 2.54 2.30
N THR A 96 -26.43 3.74 2.43
CA THR A 96 -27.88 3.96 2.54
C THR A 96 -28.34 5.16 1.72
N THR A 97 -29.56 5.10 1.20
CA THR A 97 -30.20 6.11 0.35
C THR A 97 -31.33 6.89 1.06
N LYS A 98 -31.33 6.92 2.40
CA LYS A 98 -32.29 7.68 3.25
C LYS A 98 -33.77 7.45 2.85
N GLY A 99 -34.20 6.20 2.67
CA GLY A 99 -35.58 5.86 2.30
C GLY A 99 -35.86 5.81 0.80
N MET A 100 -34.87 6.10 -0.06
CA MET A 100 -34.98 5.89 -1.51
C MET A 100 -34.41 4.52 -1.91
N ARG A 101 -34.78 3.99 -3.08
CA ARG A 101 -34.22 2.73 -3.60
C ARG A 101 -32.79 2.91 -4.13
N ILE A 102 -31.85 2.05 -3.77
CA ILE A 102 -30.51 1.94 -4.37
C ILE A 102 -30.67 1.59 -5.85
N THR A 103 -30.01 2.36 -6.73
CA THR A 103 -30.08 2.12 -8.17
C THR A 103 -29.37 0.84 -8.58
N SER A 104 -29.76 0.28 -9.73
CA SER A 104 -29.07 -0.89 -10.29
C SER A 104 -27.59 -0.61 -10.57
N GLU A 105 -27.24 0.61 -10.99
CA GLU A 105 -25.85 1.06 -11.22
C GLU A 105 -25.04 1.10 -9.92
N HIS A 106 -25.60 1.66 -8.84
CA HIS A 106 -24.92 1.69 -7.53
C HIS A 106 -24.70 0.26 -7.03
N SER A 107 -25.75 -0.56 -7.13
CA SER A 107 -25.73 -1.95 -6.69
C SER A 107 -24.70 -2.78 -7.46
N SER A 108 -24.61 -2.63 -8.79
CA SER A 108 -23.60 -3.31 -9.60
C SER A 108 -22.19 -2.82 -9.31
N SER A 109 -22.00 -1.49 -9.18
CA SER A 109 -20.71 -0.87 -8.86
C SER A 109 -20.15 -1.32 -7.51
N ILE A 110 -21.00 -1.41 -6.49
CA ILE A 110 -20.62 -1.89 -5.15
C ILE A 110 -20.21 -3.37 -5.21
N ARG A 111 -21.03 -4.22 -5.86
CA ARG A 111 -20.71 -5.66 -6.00
C ARG A 111 -19.41 -5.88 -6.76
N GLN A 112 -19.20 -5.15 -7.85
CA GLN A 112 -17.96 -5.24 -8.63
C GLN A 112 -16.76 -4.88 -7.76
N LEU A 113 -16.81 -3.74 -7.06
CA LEU A 113 -15.71 -3.28 -6.21
C LEU A 113 -15.35 -4.30 -5.12
N VAL A 114 -16.35 -4.83 -4.41
CA VAL A 114 -16.14 -5.83 -3.35
C VAL A 114 -15.48 -7.08 -3.90
N ARG A 115 -15.91 -7.55 -5.08
CA ARG A 115 -15.36 -8.77 -5.69
C ARG A 115 -13.96 -8.59 -6.26
N SER A 116 -13.69 -7.49 -6.96
CA SER A 116 -12.45 -7.34 -7.73
C SER A 116 -11.33 -6.59 -7.02
N LYS A 117 -11.61 -5.73 -6.04
CA LYS A 117 -10.57 -4.85 -5.45
C LYS A 117 -10.39 -4.97 -3.93
N MET A 118 -11.35 -5.53 -3.20
CA MET A 118 -11.36 -5.44 -1.73
C MET A 118 -11.14 -6.79 -1.03
N ILE A 119 -9.89 -7.07 -0.65
CA ILE A 119 -9.55 -8.28 0.13
C ILE A 119 -10.22 -8.23 1.51
N GLY A 120 -10.77 -9.38 1.92
CA GLY A 120 -11.34 -9.58 3.25
C GLY A 120 -12.63 -8.82 3.44
N THR A 121 -13.46 -8.69 2.40
CA THR A 121 -14.75 -8.02 2.51
C THR A 121 -15.89 -8.88 2.00
N GLU A 122 -17.03 -8.80 2.68
CA GLU A 122 -18.27 -9.48 2.30
C GLU A 122 -19.45 -8.54 2.41
N ILE A 123 -20.39 -8.66 1.48
CA ILE A 123 -21.69 -7.98 1.58
C ILE A 123 -22.58 -8.83 2.48
N VAL A 124 -22.87 -8.33 3.68
CA VAL A 124 -23.66 -9.04 4.71
C VAL A 124 -25.12 -8.60 4.76
N GLU A 125 -25.43 -7.45 4.17
CA GLU A 125 -26.80 -6.96 4.01
C GLU A 125 -26.94 -6.36 2.61
N SER A 126 -28.02 -6.71 1.92
CA SER A 126 -28.36 -6.11 0.62
C SER A 126 -29.88 -6.04 0.49
N SER A 127 -30.45 -4.87 0.79
CA SER A 127 -31.87 -4.56 0.63
C SER A 127 -32.08 -3.51 -0.47
N SER A 128 -33.34 -3.08 -0.66
CA SER A 128 -33.67 -2.02 -1.61
C SER A 128 -33.08 -0.66 -1.23
N GLU A 129 -32.75 -0.42 0.04
CA GLU A 129 -32.32 0.92 0.54
C GLU A 129 -30.97 0.92 1.24
N THR A 130 -30.41 -0.28 1.49
CA THR A 130 -29.18 -0.44 2.26
C THR A 130 -28.32 -1.55 1.69
N ILE A 131 -27.01 -1.31 1.60
CA ILE A 131 -26.00 -2.34 1.41
C ILE A 131 -24.97 -2.21 2.53
N SER A 132 -24.68 -3.29 3.26
CA SER A 132 -23.67 -3.30 4.31
C SER A 132 -22.52 -4.24 3.94
N ILE A 133 -21.30 -3.70 3.91
CA ILE A 133 -20.05 -4.43 3.65
C ILE A 133 -19.35 -4.63 5.00
N GLN A 134 -19.07 -5.88 5.35
CA GLN A 134 -18.27 -6.24 6.53
C GLN A 134 -16.83 -6.53 6.10
N ILE A 135 -15.88 -6.01 6.86
CA ILE A 135 -14.45 -6.25 6.68
C ILE A 135 -13.98 -7.28 7.70
N LEU A 136 -13.45 -8.40 7.21
CA LEU A 136 -12.82 -9.45 8.00
C LEU A 136 -11.51 -8.93 8.56
N THR A 137 -11.37 -8.99 9.89
CA THR A 137 -10.24 -8.38 10.62
C THR A 137 -9.02 -9.30 10.72
N ARG A 138 -9.16 -10.59 10.44
CA ARG A 138 -8.07 -11.55 10.39
C ARG A 138 -8.21 -12.44 9.18
N LEU A 139 -7.12 -12.56 8.42
CA LEU A 139 -6.97 -13.48 7.30
C LEU A 139 -5.72 -14.32 7.60
N PRO A 140 -5.85 -15.46 8.30
CA PRO A 140 -4.71 -16.22 8.82
C PRO A 140 -3.66 -16.59 7.75
N GLU A 141 -4.10 -16.84 6.53
CA GLU A 141 -3.24 -17.23 5.40
C GLU A 141 -2.62 -16.05 4.64
N LEU A 142 -2.95 -14.80 5.03
CA LEU A 142 -2.49 -13.61 4.35
C LEU A 142 -1.89 -12.61 5.35
N SER A 143 -0.66 -12.90 5.78
CA SER A 143 0.15 -11.94 6.53
C SER A 143 0.55 -10.75 5.65
N PHE A 144 0.98 -9.66 6.29
CA PHE A 144 1.46 -8.47 5.55
C PHE A 144 2.67 -8.77 4.66
N ASN A 145 3.66 -9.52 5.16
CA ASN A 145 4.83 -9.93 4.38
C ASN A 145 4.45 -10.91 3.25
N THR A 146 3.50 -11.81 3.50
CA THR A 146 2.97 -12.70 2.45
C THR A 146 2.28 -11.90 1.35
N ALA A 147 1.47 -10.89 1.71
CA ALA A 147 0.82 -10.00 0.75
C ALA A 147 1.83 -9.19 -0.06
N LEU A 148 2.86 -8.61 0.60
CA LEU A 148 3.94 -7.89 -0.06
C LEU A 148 4.67 -8.76 -1.08
N ASN A 149 5.07 -9.98 -0.68
CA ASN A 149 5.77 -10.91 -1.56
C ASN A 149 4.93 -11.32 -2.76
N ARG A 150 3.63 -11.61 -2.56
CA ARG A 150 2.73 -11.91 -3.68
C ARG A 150 2.60 -10.73 -4.63
N MET A 151 2.39 -9.53 -4.09
CA MET A 151 2.26 -8.30 -4.88
C MET A 151 3.53 -8.03 -5.71
N TYR A 152 4.70 -8.18 -5.10
CA TYR A 152 6.00 -8.09 -5.77
C TYR A 152 6.14 -9.11 -6.91
N LEU A 153 5.93 -10.41 -6.62
CA LEU A 153 6.09 -11.48 -7.61
C LEU A 153 5.13 -11.30 -8.79
N MET A 154 3.91 -10.86 -8.53
CA MET A 154 2.93 -10.56 -9.58
C MET A 154 3.39 -9.38 -10.45
N ALA A 155 3.84 -8.28 -9.87
CA ALA A 155 4.36 -7.15 -10.63
C ALA A 155 5.60 -7.53 -11.45
N ASN A 156 6.51 -8.34 -10.89
CA ASN A 156 7.68 -8.88 -11.60
C ASN A 156 7.25 -9.71 -12.82
N ASN A 157 6.28 -10.62 -12.62
CA ASN A 157 5.73 -11.43 -13.70
C ASN A 157 5.09 -10.55 -14.77
N MET A 158 4.23 -9.60 -14.39
CA MET A 158 3.59 -8.68 -15.33
C MET A 158 4.60 -7.97 -16.24
N VAL A 159 5.73 -7.51 -15.70
CA VAL A 159 6.78 -6.88 -16.51
C VAL A 159 7.38 -7.88 -17.50
N ARG A 160 7.70 -9.12 -17.09
CA ARG A 160 8.22 -10.16 -18.00
C ARG A 160 7.24 -10.46 -19.13
N GLU A 161 6.00 -10.79 -18.78
CA GLU A 161 4.94 -11.13 -19.73
C GLU A 161 4.62 -9.94 -20.66
N SER A 162 4.70 -8.70 -20.17
CA SER A 162 4.49 -7.50 -21.01
C SER A 162 5.53 -7.34 -22.13
N ILE A 163 6.75 -7.86 -21.93
CA ILE A 163 7.80 -7.83 -22.95
C ILE A 163 7.68 -9.03 -23.89
N GLU A 164 7.29 -10.19 -23.38
CA GLU A 164 7.02 -11.38 -24.21
C GLU A 164 5.86 -11.10 -25.18
N THR A 165 4.76 -10.55 -24.67
CA THR A 165 3.62 -10.11 -25.48
C THR A 165 4.01 -9.05 -26.54
N LEU A 166 4.97 -8.17 -26.24
CA LEU A 166 5.50 -7.20 -27.20
C LEU A 166 6.31 -7.85 -28.33
N GLU A 167 6.99 -8.96 -28.06
CA GLU A 167 7.75 -9.75 -29.04
C GLU A 167 6.83 -10.59 -29.93
N GLU A 168 5.81 -11.21 -29.33
CA GLU A 168 4.89 -12.13 -30.01
C GLU A 168 3.76 -11.41 -30.75
N GLY A 169 3.26 -10.29 -30.20
CA GLY A 169 2.12 -9.55 -30.74
C GLY A 169 0.75 -10.16 -30.42
N GLU A 170 0.69 -11.10 -29.47
CA GLU A 170 -0.54 -11.82 -29.12
C GLU A 170 -1.45 -11.03 -28.17
N MET A 171 -2.61 -10.61 -28.69
CA MET A 171 -3.55 -9.74 -27.95
C MET A 171 -4.21 -10.43 -26.75
N GLU A 172 -4.42 -11.75 -26.81
CA GLU A 172 -5.02 -12.50 -25.70
C GLU A 172 -4.10 -12.48 -24.48
N HIS A 173 -2.82 -12.82 -24.68
CA HIS A 173 -1.79 -12.76 -23.66
C HIS A 173 -1.59 -11.33 -23.11
N ALA A 174 -1.64 -10.31 -23.96
CA ALA A 174 -1.62 -8.91 -23.51
C ALA A 174 -2.80 -8.55 -22.58
N ASN A 175 -4.00 -9.08 -22.86
CA ASN A 175 -5.17 -8.84 -22.00
C ASN A 175 -5.05 -9.56 -20.65
N GLU A 176 -4.39 -10.72 -20.61
CA GLU A 176 -4.08 -11.41 -19.35
C GLU A 176 -3.18 -10.54 -18.46
N VAL A 177 -2.12 -9.94 -19.03
CA VAL A 177 -1.25 -8.99 -18.30
C VAL A 177 -2.06 -7.82 -17.72
N VAL A 178 -2.95 -7.24 -18.52
CA VAL A 178 -3.82 -6.14 -18.05
C VAL A 178 -4.75 -6.58 -16.93
N SER A 179 -5.22 -7.83 -16.94
CA SER A 179 -6.10 -8.36 -15.89
C SER A 179 -5.37 -8.63 -14.58
N MET A 180 -4.07 -8.98 -14.61
CA MET A 180 -3.25 -9.17 -13.41
C MET A 180 -3.09 -7.89 -12.59
N ASP A 181 -3.15 -6.73 -13.25
CA ASP A 181 -3.12 -5.39 -12.65
C ASP A 181 -4.20 -5.22 -11.57
N ASP A 182 -5.39 -5.78 -11.80
CA ASP A 182 -6.50 -5.72 -10.84
C ASP A 182 -6.18 -6.44 -9.51
N GLU A 183 -5.40 -7.52 -9.57
CA GLU A 183 -4.99 -8.27 -8.38
C GLU A 183 -3.85 -7.56 -7.63
N VAL A 184 -2.92 -6.90 -8.33
CA VAL A 184 -1.89 -6.05 -7.70
C VAL A 184 -2.54 -4.88 -6.96
N ASP A 185 -3.51 -4.21 -7.58
CA ASP A 185 -4.32 -3.16 -6.97
C ASP A 185 -5.03 -3.63 -5.70
N ARG A 186 -5.55 -4.85 -5.74
CA ARG A 186 -6.27 -5.48 -4.63
C ARG A 186 -5.34 -5.75 -3.44
N PHE A 187 -4.11 -6.20 -3.67
CA PHE A 187 -3.08 -6.28 -2.63
C PHE A 187 -2.67 -4.90 -2.12
N SER A 188 -2.45 -3.93 -3.01
CA SER A 188 -2.10 -2.54 -2.66
C SER A 188 -3.13 -1.93 -1.70
N LEU A 189 -4.41 -2.07 -2.01
CA LEU A 189 -5.49 -1.54 -1.18
C LEU A 189 -5.52 -2.20 0.21
N TYR A 190 -5.39 -3.53 0.27
CA TYR A 190 -5.31 -4.29 1.51
C TYR A 190 -4.12 -3.85 2.38
N MET A 191 -2.92 -3.76 1.79
CA MET A 191 -1.71 -3.39 2.51
C MET A 191 -1.79 -1.96 3.04
N ARG A 192 -2.27 -1.01 2.23
CA ARG A 192 -2.46 0.39 2.66
C ARG A 192 -3.44 0.51 3.83
N ARG A 193 -4.52 -0.29 3.86
CA ARG A 193 -5.42 -0.33 5.01
C ARG A 193 -4.70 -0.83 6.26
N ASN A 194 -3.94 -1.92 6.16
CA ASN A 194 -3.20 -2.48 7.30
C ASN A 194 -2.17 -1.50 7.86
N LEU A 195 -1.45 -0.79 6.98
CA LEU A 195 -0.54 0.29 7.38
C LEU A 195 -1.25 1.41 8.14
N VAL A 196 -2.44 1.85 7.70
CA VAL A 196 -3.23 2.86 8.43
C VAL A 196 -3.64 2.34 9.82
N LEU A 197 -4.03 1.08 9.94
CA LEU A 197 -4.39 0.48 11.23
C LEU A 197 -3.18 0.36 12.16
N ALA A 198 -2.01 -0.01 11.63
CA ALA A 198 -0.78 -0.20 12.39
C ALA A 198 -0.25 1.09 13.03
N VAL A 199 -0.40 2.24 12.38
CA VAL A 199 0.05 3.54 12.91
C VAL A 199 -0.55 3.83 14.29
N GLY A 200 -1.81 3.43 14.54
CA GLY A 200 -2.51 3.67 15.79
C GLY A 200 -2.66 2.46 16.70
N ASN A 201 -2.11 1.29 16.34
CA ASN A 201 -2.32 0.04 17.06
C ASN A 201 -1.02 -0.79 17.08
N GLU A 202 -0.35 -0.81 18.24
CA GLU A 202 0.91 -1.52 18.43
C GLU A 202 0.80 -3.04 18.23
N SER A 203 -0.34 -3.65 18.54
CA SER A 203 -0.56 -5.08 18.27
C SER A 203 -0.55 -5.34 16.77
N VAL A 204 -1.28 -4.53 15.98
CA VAL A 204 -1.31 -4.67 14.52
C VAL A 204 0.06 -4.40 13.91
N LEU A 205 0.77 -3.38 14.42
CA LEU A 205 2.14 -3.06 13.99
C LEU A 205 3.08 -4.26 14.17
N LYS A 206 3.08 -4.88 15.35
CA LYS A 206 3.92 -6.05 15.65
C LYS A 206 3.50 -7.29 14.87
N ASP A 207 2.20 -7.52 14.69
CA ASP A 207 1.67 -8.62 13.87
C ASP A 207 2.12 -8.50 12.39
N MET A 208 2.38 -7.28 11.92
CA MET A 208 2.93 -7.00 10.58
C MET A 208 4.46 -7.16 10.51
N GLY A 209 5.15 -7.35 11.63
CA GLY A 209 6.61 -7.41 11.71
C GLY A 209 7.32 -6.05 11.73
N LEU A 210 6.57 -4.96 11.92
CA LEU A 210 7.13 -3.60 11.99
C LEU A 210 7.51 -3.23 13.43
N GLN A 211 8.53 -2.39 13.60
CA GLN A 211 9.10 -2.05 14.90
C GLN A 211 8.55 -0.73 15.46
N LYS A 212 8.37 0.27 14.60
CA LYS A 212 7.91 1.62 14.98
C LYS A 212 6.87 2.14 13.98
N PRO A 213 5.90 2.98 14.42
CA PRO A 213 4.87 3.53 13.52
C PRO A 213 5.41 4.28 12.30
N SER A 214 6.63 4.82 12.37
CA SER A 214 7.28 5.48 11.23
C SER A 214 7.62 4.51 10.10
N ASP A 215 7.86 3.22 10.38
CA ASP A 215 8.13 2.19 9.36
C ASP A 215 6.96 2.09 8.37
N CYS A 216 5.74 2.38 8.83
CA CYS A 216 4.55 2.41 7.98
C CYS A 216 4.65 3.42 6.82
N LEU A 217 5.48 4.46 6.95
CA LEU A 217 5.71 5.45 5.88
C LEU A 217 6.55 4.84 4.76
N GLY A 218 7.68 4.19 5.11
CA GLY A 218 8.55 3.49 4.16
C GLY A 218 7.79 2.38 3.43
N TYR A 219 7.09 1.52 4.17
CA TYR A 219 6.27 0.46 3.57
C TYR A 219 5.11 0.98 2.72
N ARG A 220 4.54 2.15 3.04
CA ARG A 220 3.54 2.78 2.17
C ARG A 220 4.15 3.21 0.84
N THR A 221 5.38 3.74 0.85
CA THR A 221 6.13 4.05 -0.37
C THR A 221 6.35 2.77 -1.17
N ILE A 222 6.92 1.73 -0.56
CA ILE A 222 7.20 0.44 -1.23
C ILE A 222 5.94 -0.12 -1.91
N VAL A 223 4.82 -0.22 -1.19
CA VAL A 223 3.55 -0.71 -1.76
C VAL A 223 3.09 0.14 -2.94
N SER A 224 3.21 1.47 -2.84
CA SER A 224 2.86 2.36 -3.95
C SER A 224 3.79 2.19 -5.15
N ARG A 225 5.06 1.86 -4.95
CA ARG A 225 6.03 1.66 -6.03
C ARG A 225 5.83 0.36 -6.77
N ILE A 226 5.52 -0.72 -6.05
CA ILE A 226 5.16 -2.00 -6.66
C ILE A 226 3.89 -1.86 -7.51
N GLU A 227 2.87 -1.13 -7.04
CA GLU A 227 1.67 -0.86 -7.83
C GLU A 227 1.99 -0.06 -9.10
N ARG A 228 2.82 0.98 -8.99
CA ARG A 228 3.27 1.73 -10.17
C ARG A 228 4.07 0.90 -11.17
N ILE A 229 4.86 -0.06 -10.71
CA ILE A 229 5.58 -0.99 -11.60
C ILE A 229 4.58 -1.86 -12.38
N ALA A 230 3.54 -2.38 -11.71
CA ALA A 230 2.47 -3.12 -12.36
C ALA A 230 1.67 -2.26 -13.36
N ASP A 231 1.37 -1.00 -13.01
CA ASP A 231 0.75 -0.03 -13.94
C ASP A 231 1.57 0.09 -15.24
N HIS A 232 2.90 0.23 -15.14
CA HIS A 232 3.77 0.36 -16.31
C HIS A 232 3.81 -0.92 -17.14
N ALA A 233 3.83 -2.11 -16.53
CA ALA A 233 3.70 -3.38 -17.25
C ALA A 233 2.36 -3.47 -18.00
N SER A 234 1.27 -3.08 -17.34
CA SER A 234 -0.08 -3.00 -17.90
C SER A 234 -0.15 -2.00 -19.08
N LEU A 235 0.55 -0.87 -18.98
CA LEU A 235 0.67 0.11 -20.07
C LEU A 235 1.44 -0.44 -21.28
N ILE A 236 2.53 -1.17 -21.07
CA ILE A 236 3.28 -1.83 -22.15
C ILE A 236 2.35 -2.80 -22.89
N ALA A 237 1.69 -3.70 -22.16
CA ALA A 237 0.78 -4.69 -22.74
C ALA A 237 -0.40 -4.03 -23.49
N LYS A 238 -0.99 -2.97 -22.94
CA LYS A 238 -2.10 -2.24 -23.60
C LYS A 238 -1.71 -1.67 -24.96
N ARG A 239 -0.44 -1.31 -25.17
CA ARG A 239 0.02 -0.65 -26.41
C ARG A 239 0.24 -1.61 -27.57
N ILE A 240 0.24 -2.92 -27.34
CA ILE A 240 0.42 -3.95 -28.37
C ILE A 240 -0.62 -3.83 -29.48
N ARG A 241 -1.86 -3.46 -29.14
CA ARG A 241 -2.95 -3.24 -30.10
C ARG A 241 -2.68 -2.16 -31.16
N PHE A 242 -1.68 -1.30 -30.92
CA PHE A 242 -1.31 -0.21 -31.83
C PHE A 242 -0.11 -0.56 -32.70
N ILE A 243 0.50 -1.73 -32.54
CA ILE A 243 1.64 -2.18 -33.35
C ILE A 243 1.15 -2.42 -34.78
N GLU A 244 1.76 -1.74 -35.73
CA GLU A 244 1.36 -1.80 -37.14
C GLU A 244 2.04 -2.96 -37.89
N GLU A 245 3.30 -3.22 -37.53
CA GLU A 245 4.11 -4.29 -38.12
C GLU A 245 5.07 -4.89 -37.08
N LYS A 246 5.64 -6.05 -37.38
CA LYS A 246 6.57 -6.71 -36.45
C LYS A 246 7.79 -5.80 -36.19
N ILE A 247 8.08 -5.56 -34.92
CA ILE A 247 9.23 -4.75 -34.48
C ILE A 247 10.53 -5.47 -34.87
N ASP A 248 11.54 -4.70 -35.29
CA ASP A 248 12.88 -5.24 -35.62
C ASP A 248 13.40 -6.10 -34.44
N PRO A 249 13.75 -7.38 -34.67
CA PRO A 249 14.31 -8.26 -33.64
C PRO A 249 15.51 -7.66 -32.88
N LYS A 250 16.30 -6.80 -33.51
CA LYS A 250 17.43 -6.11 -32.86
C LYS A 250 16.96 -5.07 -31.84
N ILE A 251 15.80 -4.44 -32.07
CA ILE A 251 15.18 -3.52 -31.12
C ILE A 251 14.55 -4.32 -29.99
N ILE A 252 13.80 -5.38 -30.29
CA ILE A 252 13.23 -6.29 -29.28
C ILE A 252 14.32 -6.82 -28.34
N ALA A 253 15.46 -7.28 -28.87
CA ALA A 253 16.58 -7.76 -28.05
C ALA A 253 17.11 -6.68 -27.07
N LYS A 254 17.13 -5.40 -27.47
CA LYS A 254 17.53 -4.29 -26.59
C LYS A 254 16.47 -3.99 -25.53
N ILE A 255 15.18 -4.01 -25.90
CA ILE A 255 14.07 -3.85 -24.94
C ILE A 255 14.12 -4.95 -23.90
N LYS A 256 14.30 -6.21 -24.33
CA LYS A 256 14.42 -7.37 -23.44
C LYS A 256 15.60 -7.21 -22.50
N LYS A 257 16.76 -6.78 -23.00
CA LYS A 257 17.93 -6.54 -22.17
C LYS A 257 17.70 -5.45 -21.12
N LEU A 258 17.08 -4.34 -21.52
CA LEU A 258 16.73 -3.26 -20.60
C LEU A 258 15.72 -3.74 -19.54
N SER A 259 14.73 -4.54 -19.95
CA SER A 259 13.75 -5.14 -19.05
C SER A 259 14.38 -6.08 -18.02
N GLU A 260 15.30 -6.96 -18.45
CA GLU A 260 16.07 -7.81 -17.54
C GLU A 260 16.84 -6.98 -16.50
N ASN A 261 17.48 -5.89 -16.93
CA ASN A 261 18.20 -5.00 -16.02
C ASN A 261 17.23 -4.28 -15.05
N SER A 262 16.07 -3.81 -15.52
CA SER A 262 15.02 -3.19 -14.69
C SER A 262 14.42 -4.18 -13.68
N LEU A 263 14.20 -5.43 -14.08
CA LEU A 263 13.71 -6.50 -13.21
C LEU A 263 14.74 -6.87 -12.15
N GLU A 264 16.03 -6.89 -12.49
CA GLU A 264 17.09 -7.17 -11.54
C GLU A 264 17.17 -6.09 -10.45
N VAL A 265 17.13 -4.81 -10.81
CA VAL A 265 17.11 -3.73 -9.80
C VAL A 265 15.84 -3.77 -8.96
N PHE A 266 14.70 -4.16 -9.54
CA PHE A 266 13.46 -4.32 -8.79
C PHE A 266 13.56 -5.44 -7.75
N GLU A 267 14.00 -6.64 -8.14
CA GLU A 267 14.20 -7.77 -7.24
C GLU A 267 15.21 -7.45 -6.12
N ARG A 268 16.34 -6.84 -6.48
CA ARG A 268 17.36 -6.43 -5.51
C ARG A 268 16.86 -5.34 -4.57
N SER A 269 16.01 -4.43 -5.03
CA SER A 269 15.42 -3.38 -4.17
C SER A 269 14.52 -3.98 -3.08
N ILE A 270 13.71 -4.99 -3.43
CA ILE A 270 12.85 -5.72 -2.48
C ILE A 270 13.71 -6.53 -1.51
N THR A 271 14.74 -7.21 -2.01
CA THR A 271 15.67 -7.99 -1.18
C THR A 271 16.39 -7.10 -0.17
N ALA A 272 16.88 -5.93 -0.60
CA ALA A 272 17.56 -4.97 0.28
C ALA A 272 16.66 -4.48 1.42
N VAL A 273 15.37 -4.24 1.16
CA VAL A 273 14.38 -3.92 2.20
C VAL A 273 14.21 -5.08 3.19
N GLN A 274 14.06 -6.31 2.69
CA GLN A 274 13.79 -7.50 3.52
C GLN A 274 14.97 -7.93 4.38
N GLU A 275 16.17 -7.84 3.82
CA GLU A 275 17.42 -8.20 4.49
C GLU A 275 18.00 -7.04 5.30
N HIS A 276 17.40 -5.85 5.19
CA HIS A 276 17.91 -4.62 5.79
C HIS A 276 19.36 -4.33 5.34
N ASP A 277 19.64 -4.51 4.05
CA ASP A 277 20.98 -4.40 3.47
C ASP A 277 21.18 -3.03 2.79
N PHE A 278 21.96 -2.18 3.47
CA PHE A 278 22.33 -0.85 2.98
C PHE A 278 23.18 -0.91 1.71
N GLU A 279 24.18 -1.80 1.66
CA GLU A 279 25.11 -1.88 0.53
C GLU A 279 24.38 -2.37 -0.72
N MET A 280 23.47 -3.34 -0.58
CA MET A 280 22.64 -3.79 -1.68
C MET A 280 21.76 -2.67 -2.23
N ALA A 281 21.16 -1.86 -1.35
CA ALA A 281 20.33 -0.73 -1.75
C ALA A 281 21.12 0.36 -2.49
N GLU A 282 22.31 0.71 -2.01
CA GLU A 282 23.21 1.66 -2.69
C GLU A 282 23.63 1.15 -4.08
N ASN A 283 23.96 -0.14 -4.20
CA ASN A 283 24.27 -0.76 -5.49
C ASN A 283 23.07 -0.71 -6.46
N VAL A 284 21.83 -0.81 -5.97
CA VAL A 284 20.63 -0.64 -6.79
C VAL A 284 20.55 0.78 -7.34
N ALA A 285 20.73 1.81 -6.49
CA ALA A 285 20.67 3.21 -6.92
C ALA A 285 21.71 3.53 -8.02
N GLN A 286 22.93 3.01 -7.87
CA GLN A 286 23.98 3.15 -8.89
C GLN A 286 23.62 2.47 -10.21
N LYS A 287 23.07 1.25 -10.15
CA LYS A 287 22.68 0.50 -11.34
C LYS A 287 21.50 1.14 -12.08
N VAL A 288 20.53 1.71 -11.36
CA VAL A 288 19.42 2.46 -11.97
C VAL A 288 19.93 3.63 -12.83
N SER A 289 20.96 4.34 -12.36
CA SER A 289 21.58 5.42 -13.13
C SER A 289 22.16 4.93 -14.47
N GLN A 290 22.72 3.72 -14.50
CA GLN A 290 23.23 3.10 -15.72
C GLN A 290 22.10 2.69 -16.67
N ILE A 291 21.00 2.14 -16.15
CA ILE A 291 19.81 1.77 -16.93
C ILE A 291 19.20 2.99 -17.61
N ILE A 292 19.12 4.13 -16.92
CA ILE A 292 18.61 5.39 -17.48
C ILE A 292 19.47 5.86 -18.66
N GLU A 293 20.79 5.70 -18.58
CA GLU A 293 21.69 6.08 -19.68
C GLU A 293 21.61 5.10 -20.85
N GLU A 294 21.53 3.80 -20.58
CA GLU A 294 21.31 2.77 -21.60
C GLU A 294 20.00 3.02 -22.36
N GLU A 295 18.92 3.33 -21.65
CA GLU A 295 17.61 3.67 -22.23
C GLU A 295 17.68 4.86 -23.19
N LYS A 296 18.34 5.95 -22.78
CA LYS A 296 18.58 7.12 -23.64
C LYS A 296 19.35 6.76 -24.91
N GLN A 297 20.37 5.93 -24.80
CA GLN A 297 21.15 5.47 -25.95
C GLN A 297 20.31 4.63 -26.92
N ILE A 298 19.37 3.82 -26.41
CA ILE A 298 18.44 3.06 -27.24
C ILE A 298 17.46 4.02 -27.93
N MET A 299 16.84 4.95 -27.18
CA MET A 299 15.90 5.95 -27.71
C MET A 299 16.49 6.76 -28.87
N ASN A 300 17.74 7.21 -28.75
CA ASN A 300 18.41 8.01 -29.78
C ASN A 300 18.68 7.24 -31.08
N LYS A 301 18.66 5.90 -31.03
CA LYS A 301 18.88 5.04 -32.20
C LYS A 301 17.57 4.67 -32.91
N ILE A 302 16.40 4.98 -32.35
CA ILE A 302 15.10 4.74 -32.96
C ILE A 302 14.85 5.80 -34.03
N LYS A 303 14.74 5.35 -35.29
CA LYS A 303 14.47 6.23 -36.43
C LYS A 303 13.03 6.74 -36.37
N GLU A 304 12.83 8.01 -36.73
CA GLU A 304 11.47 8.60 -36.85
C GLU A 304 10.64 7.94 -37.95
N THR A 305 11.28 7.30 -38.92
CA THR A 305 10.62 6.58 -40.02
C THR A 305 10.11 5.19 -39.62
N ASP A 306 10.41 4.71 -38.41
CA ASP A 306 9.91 3.43 -37.91
C ASP A 306 8.43 3.58 -37.54
N LYS A 307 7.56 2.73 -38.11
CA LYS A 307 6.11 2.81 -37.89
C LYS A 307 5.73 2.61 -36.42
N ASN A 308 6.52 1.86 -35.68
CA ASN A 308 6.30 1.59 -34.26
C ASN A 308 7.14 2.49 -33.35
N ALA A 309 7.81 3.53 -33.88
CA ALA A 309 8.74 4.38 -33.13
C ALA A 309 8.15 4.89 -31.80
N SER A 310 6.90 5.37 -31.82
CA SER A 310 6.21 5.88 -30.63
C SER A 310 5.98 4.79 -29.58
N ILE A 311 5.54 3.60 -30.00
CA ILE A 311 5.27 2.47 -29.11
C ILE A 311 6.55 1.98 -28.45
N ILE A 312 7.62 1.85 -29.25
CA ILE A 312 8.95 1.46 -28.78
C ILE A 312 9.47 2.48 -27.75
N ARG A 313 9.36 3.78 -28.05
CA ARG A 313 9.79 4.85 -27.12
C ARG A 313 9.01 4.80 -25.81
N PHE A 314 7.70 4.59 -25.85
CA PHE A 314 6.90 4.46 -24.63
C PHE A 314 7.28 3.21 -23.83
N ALA A 315 7.51 2.07 -24.48
CA ALA A 315 7.92 0.86 -23.79
C ALA A 315 9.28 1.04 -23.07
N LEU A 316 10.22 1.74 -23.72
CA LEU A 316 11.50 2.10 -23.10
C LEU A 316 11.32 3.06 -21.91
N GLU A 317 10.45 4.07 -22.04
CA GLU A 317 10.13 4.97 -20.93
C GLU A 317 9.52 4.22 -19.75
N ASP A 318 8.58 3.31 -20.00
CA ASP A 318 7.95 2.51 -18.95
C ASP A 318 8.98 1.60 -18.24
N LEU A 319 9.91 0.99 -18.98
CA LEU A 319 11.01 0.21 -18.39
C LEU A 319 11.97 1.08 -17.57
N ARG A 320 12.22 2.33 -17.99
CA ARG A 320 12.97 3.30 -17.17
C ARG A 320 12.22 3.62 -15.89
N ARG A 321 10.90 3.88 -15.96
CA ARG A 321 10.06 4.17 -14.78
C ARG A 321 10.07 3.01 -13.79
N ILE A 322 10.07 1.77 -14.27
CA ILE A 322 10.21 0.58 -13.41
C ILE A 322 11.54 0.61 -12.64
N ALA A 323 12.65 0.94 -13.32
CA ALA A 323 13.95 1.09 -12.67
C ALA A 323 13.98 2.27 -11.67
N GLU A 324 13.41 3.42 -12.03
CA GLU A 324 13.30 4.59 -11.14
C GLU A 324 12.51 4.24 -9.86
N TYR A 325 11.36 3.55 -9.97
CA TYR A 325 10.61 3.12 -8.79
C TYR A 325 11.32 2.06 -7.95
N SER A 326 12.22 1.27 -8.57
CA SER A 326 13.10 0.37 -7.84
C SER A 326 14.14 1.13 -7.02
N SER A 327 14.61 2.28 -7.52
CA SER A 327 15.45 3.21 -6.74
C SER A 327 14.69 3.78 -5.54
N ASP A 328 13.43 4.22 -5.72
CA ASP A 328 12.60 4.70 -4.60
C ASP A 328 12.38 3.63 -3.51
N ILE A 329 12.32 2.35 -3.88
CA ILE A 329 12.25 1.24 -2.92
C ILE A 329 13.59 1.06 -2.20
N ALA A 330 14.70 1.12 -2.93
CA ALA A 330 16.04 1.03 -2.35
C ALA A 330 16.33 2.20 -1.39
N GLU A 331 15.87 3.41 -1.70
CA GLU A 331 15.98 4.58 -0.81
C GLU A 331 15.34 4.32 0.56
N VAL A 332 14.19 3.63 0.61
CA VAL A 332 13.58 3.23 1.90
C VAL A 332 14.52 2.32 2.70
N ALA A 333 15.19 1.37 2.04
CA ALA A 333 16.16 0.50 2.72
C ALA A 333 17.41 1.27 3.20
N ILE A 334 17.87 2.27 2.45
CA ILE A 334 18.97 3.17 2.85
C ILE A 334 18.57 3.96 4.10
N ASP A 335 17.42 4.63 4.05
CA ASP A 335 16.91 5.49 5.13
C ASP A 335 16.68 4.69 6.42
N ASP A 336 16.10 3.49 6.31
CA ASP A 336 15.82 2.64 7.47
C ASP A 336 17.10 2.08 8.13
N ASN A 337 18.21 2.00 7.38
CA ASN A 337 19.47 1.40 7.85
C ASN A 337 20.59 2.40 8.12
N ILE A 338 20.35 3.70 7.98
CA ILE A 338 21.37 4.74 8.16
C ILE A 338 22.08 4.66 9.53
N GLN A 339 21.34 4.29 10.59
CA GLN A 339 21.88 4.14 11.94
C GLN A 339 22.98 3.07 12.06
N ARG A 340 23.07 2.13 11.12
CA ARG A 340 24.11 1.09 11.10
C ARG A 340 25.45 1.60 10.59
N ILE A 341 25.46 2.72 9.87
CA ILE A 341 26.66 3.26 9.22
C ILE A 341 27.12 4.61 9.78
N ILE A 342 26.30 5.26 10.60
CA ILE A 342 26.66 6.51 11.29
C ILE A 342 27.07 6.24 12.73
N SER A 343 27.93 7.12 13.27
CA SER A 343 28.23 7.20 14.71
C SER A 343 27.62 8.49 15.26
N GLU A 344 26.99 8.41 16.42
CA GLU A 344 26.48 9.59 17.15
C GLU A 344 27.59 10.14 18.07
N GLU A 345 27.80 11.46 18.07
CA GLU A 345 28.76 12.16 18.95
C GLU A 345 28.18 12.50 20.33
#